data_AF-A0A1X7V3Z9-F1
#
_entry.id   AF-A0A1X7V3Z9-F1
#
_cell.length_a   1.000
_cell.length_b   1.000
_cell.length_c   1.000
_cell.angle_alpha   90.00
_cell.angle_beta   90.00
_cell.angle_gamma   90.00
#
_symmetry.space_group_name_H-M   'P 1'
#
loop_
_entity.id
_entity.type
_entity.pdbx_description
1 polymer ?
#
loop_
_entity_poly.entity_id
_entity_poly.type
_entity_poly.pdbx_seq_one_letter_code
_entity_poly.pdbx_strand_id
1 'polypeptide(L)'
;MGFNATRKSIKFKQIDVPCDIKRVTSRFMLSNSLYINRKQFPIILFNAITVDKCQGLPLNKVIIDLSTDAFGNGMSYVALFFVCTING
;
A
#
# COMPACT_ATOMS: atom_id res chain seq x y z
N MET A 1 25.36 -7.32 2.83
CA MET A 1 25.20 -7.24 4.30
C MET A 1 23.71 -7.34 4.64
N GLY A 2 23.30 -8.44 5.27
CA GLY A 2 21.89 -8.86 5.36
C GLY A 2 21.04 -8.02 6.31
N PHE A 3 19.78 -7.77 5.92
CA PHE A 3 18.77 -7.04 6.69
C PHE A 3 18.21 -7.86 7.87
N ASN A 4 19.05 -8.25 8.83
CA ASN A 4 18.66 -8.97 10.05
C ASN A 4 18.06 -8.06 11.15
N ALA A 5 17.82 -6.78 10.86
CA ALA A 5 17.19 -5.88 11.82
C ALA A 5 15.76 -6.34 12.17
N THR A 6 15.52 -6.57 13.47
CA THR A 6 14.21 -6.93 14.06
C THR A 6 13.31 -5.73 14.28
N ARG A 7 13.91 -4.55 14.47
CA ARG A 7 13.26 -3.26 14.72
C ARG A 7 13.90 -2.20 13.82
N LYS A 8 13.10 -1.28 13.29
CA LYS A 8 13.57 -0.08 12.59
C LYS A 8 12.82 1.15 13.10
N SER A 9 13.55 2.20 13.45
CA SER A 9 12.97 3.52 13.69
C SER A 9 12.82 4.25 12.36
N ILE A 10 11.61 4.69 12.04
CA ILE A 10 11.24 5.33 10.77
C ILE A 10 10.52 6.64 11.07
N LYS A 11 11.00 7.72 10.47
CA LYS A 11 10.37 9.04 10.54
C LYS A 11 9.43 9.21 9.35
N PHE A 12 8.13 9.34 9.61
CA PHE A 12 7.13 9.65 8.60
C PHE A 12 6.98 11.16 8.44
N LYS A 13 6.66 11.61 7.21
CA LYS A 13 6.55 13.05 6.90
C LYS A 13 5.52 13.78 7.77
N GLN A 14 4.42 13.11 8.13
CA GLN A 14 3.29 13.68 8.88
C GLN A 14 3.29 13.31 10.37
N ILE A 15 4.35 12.65 10.86
CA ILE A 15 4.43 12.23 12.27
C ILE A 15 5.69 12.84 12.88
N ASP A 16 5.53 13.64 13.93
CA ASP A 16 6.63 14.38 14.56
C ASP A 16 7.64 13.50 15.29
N VAL A 17 7.21 12.34 15.79
CA VAL A 17 8.08 11.40 16.50
C VAL A 17 8.44 10.23 15.59
N PRO A 18 9.73 9.81 15.51
CA PRO A 18 10.11 8.58 14.82
C PRO A 18 9.36 7.38 15.39
N CYS A 19 8.71 6.61 14.51
CA CYS A 19 7.97 5.43 14.91
C CYS A 19 8.86 4.20 14.85
N ASP A 20 8.83 3.40 15.90
CA ASP A 20 9.54 2.13 15.94
C ASP A 20 8.69 0.99 15.42
N ILE A 21 9.11 0.43 14.30
CA ILE A 21 8.38 -0.63 13.62
C ILE A 21 9.13 -1.94 13.80
N LYS A 22 8.41 -2.95 14.28
CA LYS A 22 8.91 -4.33 14.40
C LYS A 22 8.46 -5.15 13.19
N ARG A 23 9.23 -6.20 12.87
CA ARG A 23 8.76 -7.19 11.90
C ARG A 23 7.60 -7.97 12.47
N VAL A 24 6.56 -8.15 11.67
CA VAL A 24 5.40 -8.97 11.97
C VAL A 24 5.50 -10.25 11.15
N THR A 25 5.15 -11.38 11.77
CA THR A 25 4.99 -12.66 11.08
C THR A 25 3.50 -12.87 10.81
N SER A 26 3.13 -13.02 9.54
CA SER A 26 1.76 -13.31 9.12
C SER A 26 1.71 -14.64 8.39
N ARG A 27 0.67 -15.44 8.65
CA ARG A 27 0.44 -16.74 8.04
C ARG A 27 -0.63 -16.62 6.95
N PHE A 28 -0.33 -17.12 5.76
CA PHE A 28 -1.20 -17.09 4.59
C PHE A 28 -1.48 -18.52 4.15
N MET A 29 -2.73 -18.83 3.83
CA MET A 29 -3.10 -20.11 3.24
C MET A 29 -2.92 -20.00 1.71
N LEU A 30 -2.09 -20.86 1.12
CA LEU A 30 -1.88 -20.87 -0.33
C LEU A 30 -2.89 -21.81 -1.01
N SER A 31 -3.10 -22.97 -0.41
CA SER A 31 -4.02 -24.01 -0.88
C SER A 31 -4.51 -24.83 0.31
N ASN A 32 -5.46 -25.74 0.08
CA ASN A 32 -6.02 -26.59 1.13
C ASN A 32 -4.90 -27.21 2.00
N SER A 33 -4.95 -26.89 3.29
CA SER A 33 -3.98 -27.24 4.35
C SER A 33 -2.51 -26.78 4.19
N LEU A 34 -2.15 -26.07 3.11
CA LEU A 34 -0.79 -25.52 2.91
C LEU A 34 -0.71 -24.04 3.31
N TYR A 35 0.18 -23.74 4.25
CA TYR A 35 0.37 -22.41 4.80
C TYR A 35 1.79 -21.90 4.63
N ILE A 36 1.92 -20.62 4.31
CA ILE A 36 3.19 -19.90 4.19
C ILE A 36 3.26 -18.81 5.26
N ASN A 37 4.40 -18.71 5.93
CA ASN A 37 4.67 -17.65 6.89
C ASN A 37 5.54 -16.57 6.23
N ARG A 38 5.12 -15.30 6.34
CA ARG A 38 5.90 -14.14 5.88
C ARG A 38 6.27 -13.27 7.07
N LYS A 39 7.58 -13.06 7.29
CA LYS A 39 8.11 -12.16 8.32
C LYS A 39 8.67 -10.88 7.70
N GLN A 40 7.96 -9.78 7.84
CA GLN A 40 8.33 -8.50 7.22
C GLN A 40 7.93 -7.31 8.09
N PHE A 41 8.46 -6.12 7.79
CA PHE A 41 7.92 -4.89 8.37
C PHE A 41 6.55 -4.61 7.75
N PRO A 42 5.54 -4.20 8.53
CA PRO A 42 4.20 -3.87 8.04
C PRO A 42 4.18 -2.48 7.37
N ILE A 43 5.04 -2.26 6.39
CA ILE A 43 5.14 -1.01 5.63
C ILE A 43 5.32 -1.33 4.15
N ILE A 44 4.78 -0.47 3.30
CA ILE A 44 4.96 -0.49 1.85
C ILE A 44 5.30 0.92 1.37
N LEU A 45 6.00 1.02 0.25
CA LEU A 45 6.19 2.31 -0.41
C LEU A 45 4.84 2.72 -1.05
N PHE A 46 4.43 3.97 -0.83
CA PHE A 46 3.15 4.51 -1.28
C PHE A 46 3.38 5.78 -2.13
N ASN A 47 4.22 5.69 -3.15
CA ASN A 47 4.33 6.77 -4.15
C ASN A 47 3.45 6.50 -5.37
N ALA A 48 3.25 5.22 -5.71
CA ALA A 48 2.34 4.75 -6.72
C ALA A 48 1.62 3.52 -6.15
N ILE A 49 0.32 3.41 -6.43
CA ILE A 49 -0.51 2.34 -5.90
C ILE A 49 -1.63 2.03 -6.90
N THR A 50 -1.99 0.76 -6.97
CA THR A 50 -3.06 0.26 -7.84
C THR A 50 -4.42 0.69 -7.33
N VAL A 51 -5.35 0.98 -8.25
CA VAL A 51 -6.74 1.42 -7.98
C VAL A 51 -7.41 0.56 -6.89
N ASP A 52 -7.33 -0.77 -6.98
CA ASP A 52 -7.95 -1.69 -6.01
C ASP A 52 -7.42 -1.54 -4.57
N LYS A 53 -6.18 -1.09 -4.40
CA LYS A 53 -5.58 -0.89 -3.08
C LYS A 53 -5.81 0.52 -2.53
N CYS A 54 -6.28 1.44 -3.37
CA CYS A 54 -6.70 2.79 -2.97
C CYS A 54 -8.16 2.86 -2.52
N GLN A 55 -8.93 1.79 -2.70
CA GLN A 55 -10.35 1.78 -2.42
C GLN A 55 -10.65 2.25 -0.97
N GLY A 56 -11.37 3.37 -0.85
CA GLY A 56 -11.75 3.95 0.45
C GLY A 56 -10.75 4.92 1.08
N LEU A 57 -9.65 5.27 0.40
CA LEU A 57 -8.69 6.29 0.87
C LEU A 57 -8.97 7.65 0.21
N PRO A 58 -9.16 8.74 0.99
CA PRO A 58 -9.21 10.08 0.41
C PRO A 58 -7.81 10.53 -0.03
N LEU A 59 -7.65 10.87 -1.31
CA LEU A 59 -6.40 11.40 -1.85
C LEU A 59 -6.58 12.86 -2.28
N ASN A 60 -5.72 13.74 -1.75
CA ASN A 60 -5.80 15.18 -2.03
C ASN A 60 -5.21 15.56 -3.39
N LYS A 61 -4.20 14.83 -3.84
CA LYS A 61 -3.50 15.03 -5.12
C LYS A 61 -3.08 13.69 -5.69
N VAL A 62 -3.43 13.40 -6.94
CA VAL A 62 -3.08 12.13 -7.57
C VAL A 62 -2.94 12.31 -9.08
N ILE A 63 -1.96 11.60 -9.66
CA ILE A 63 -1.87 11.42 -11.10
C ILE A 63 -2.37 10.01 -11.39
N ILE A 64 -3.41 9.89 -12.21
CA ILE A 64 -4.00 8.60 -12.57
C ILE A 64 -3.51 8.23 -13.97
N ASP A 65 -2.74 7.15 -14.05
CA ASP A 65 -2.41 6.52 -15.32
C ASP A 65 -3.54 5.55 -15.70
N LEU A 66 -4.28 5.89 -16.76
CA LEU A 66 -5.34 5.08 -17.36
C LEU A 66 -4.91 4.49 -18.71
N SER A 67 -3.60 4.28 -18.92
CA SER A 67 -3.10 3.53 -20.07
C SER A 67 -3.70 2.10 -20.13
N THR A 68 -3.34 1.34 -21.17
CA THR A 68 -3.99 0.09 -21.63
C THR A 68 -4.23 -1.01 -20.57
N ASP A 69 -3.72 -0.87 -19.35
CA ASP A 69 -3.84 -1.82 -18.25
C ASP A 69 -5.05 -1.59 -17.32
N ALA A 70 -5.99 -0.70 -17.67
CA ALA A 70 -7.29 -0.59 -16.99
C ALA A 70 -8.21 -1.79 -17.32
N PHE A 71 -7.80 -2.99 -16.90
CA PHE A 71 -8.35 -4.29 -17.32
C PHE A 71 -9.75 -4.65 -16.75
N GLY A 72 -10.35 -3.80 -15.90
CA GLY A 72 -11.63 -4.08 -15.25
C GLY A 72 -12.73 -3.08 -15.59
N ASN A 73 -13.95 -3.56 -15.88
CA ASN A 73 -15.13 -2.69 -16.05
C ASN A 73 -15.30 -1.80 -14.81
N GLY A 74 -15.36 -0.48 -15.01
CA GLY A 74 -15.57 0.50 -13.94
C GLY A 74 -14.31 0.93 -13.17
N MET A 75 -13.14 0.37 -13.47
CA MET A 75 -11.87 0.74 -12.79
C MET A 75 -11.49 2.21 -12.98
N SER A 76 -11.76 2.78 -14.16
CA SER A 76 -11.53 4.20 -14.44
C SER A 76 -12.43 5.12 -13.60
N TYR A 77 -13.70 4.73 -13.39
CA TYR A 77 -14.61 5.44 -12.51
C TYR A 77 -14.14 5.37 -11.05
N VAL A 78 -13.78 4.17 -10.58
CA VAL A 78 -13.24 3.98 -9.23
C VAL A 78 -11.98 4.81 -9.03
N ALA A 79 -11.08 4.87 -10.02
CA ALA A 79 -9.87 5.68 -9.99
C ALA A 79 -10.17 7.18 -9.83
N LEU A 80 -11.12 7.71 -10.61
CA LEU A 80 -11.50 9.12 -10.56
C LEU A 80 -12.20 9.50 -9.25
N PHE A 81 -12.92 8.56 -8.62
CA PHE A 81 -13.65 8.82 -7.37
C PHE A 81 -12.73 9.00 -6.15
N PHE A 82 -11.43 8.76 -6.28
CA PHE A 82 -10.46 9.00 -5.19
C PHE A 82 -10.11 10.47 -4.98
N VAL A 83 -10.38 11.32 -5.96
CA VAL A 83 -9.99 12.74 -5.90
C VAL A 83 -11.14 13.57 -5.36
N CYS A 84 -10.89 14.29 -4.26
CA CYS A 84 -11.91 15.16 -3.66
C CYS A 84 -12.21 16.43 -4.49
N THR A 85 -11.35 16.76 -5.45
CA THR A 85 -11.46 17.96 -6.30
C THR A 85 -10.89 17.71 -7.69
N ILE A 86 -11.55 18.17 -8.75
CA ILE A 86 -11.06 18.08 -10.14
C ILE A 86 -9.71 18.78 -10.38
N ASN A 87 -9.38 19.78 -9.56
CA ASN A 87 -8.10 20.50 -9.61
C ASN A 87 -7.01 19.89 -8.69
N GLY A 88 -7.27 18.71 -8.13
CA GLY A 88 -6.40 18.03 -7.15
C GLY A 88 -5.31 17.19 -7.80
#